data_AF-A0A3P7J3B2-F1
#
_entry.id   AF-A0A3P7J3B2-F1
#
_cell.length_a   1.000
_cell.length_b   1.000
_cell.length_c   1.000
_cell.angle_alpha   90.00
_cell.angle_beta   90.00
_cell.angle_gamma   90.00
#
_symmetry.space_group_name_H-M   'P 1'
#
loop_
_entity.id
_entity.type
_entity.pdbx_description
1 polymer ?
#
loop_
_entity_poly.entity_id
_entity_poly.type
_entity_poly.pdbx_seq_one_letter_code
_entity_poly.pdbx_strand_id
1 'polypeptide(L)'
;MIDKTDVPFNAIVGVPYAALPYATVGFCVLLRIYLSPLHFCTLQLVAQSSAKPLMIIRKEAKSYGTKKLIEGLYSRGDKVVIIEDVVTTGGSIQDVVNVLRDEELVVEHVFCLLDREQGGAEKLKEHGITLHW
;
A
#
# COMPACT_ATOMS: atom_id res chain seq x y z
N MET A 1 9.64 9.70 -7.33
CA MET A 1 8.75 10.50 -6.45
C MET A 1 9.13 10.30 -5.00
N ILE A 2 9.19 9.07 -4.50
CA ILE A 2 9.64 8.75 -3.14
C ILE A 2 11.08 9.21 -2.86
N ASP A 3 12.01 9.06 -3.82
CA ASP A 3 13.41 9.49 -3.63
C ASP A 3 13.59 11.02 -3.52
N LYS A 4 12.56 11.81 -3.85
CA LYS A 4 12.64 13.28 -3.81
C LYS A 4 12.14 13.88 -2.50
N THR A 5 11.39 13.12 -1.70
CA THR A 5 10.72 13.64 -0.50
C THR A 5 11.48 13.37 0.80
N ASP A 6 12.63 12.67 0.74
CA ASP A 6 13.46 12.27 1.90
C ASP A 6 12.66 11.64 3.05
N VAL A 7 11.54 10.99 2.71
CA VAL A 7 10.66 10.35 3.69
C VAL A 7 11.29 9.03 4.13
N PRO A 8 11.59 8.83 5.42
CA PRO A 8 12.12 7.56 5.90
C PRO A 8 11.00 6.54 6.06
N PHE A 9 11.13 5.38 5.42
CA PHE A 9 10.19 4.26 5.56
C PHE A 9 10.89 2.90 5.63
N ASN A 10 10.21 1.95 6.27
CA ASN A 10 10.63 0.58 6.49
C ASN A 10 10.01 -0.37 5.46
N ALA A 11 8.77 -0.13 5.04
CA ALA A 11 8.04 -1.01 4.13
C ALA A 11 7.07 -0.25 3.22
N ILE A 12 6.68 -0.89 2.12
CA ILE A 12 5.72 -0.37 1.14
C ILE A 12 4.45 -1.23 1.17
N VAL A 13 3.29 -0.59 1.10
CA VAL A 13 1.98 -1.25 0.97
C VAL A 13 1.25 -0.71 -0.25
N GLY A 14 0.64 -1.62 -1.01
CA GLY A 14 -0.36 -1.28 -2.02
C GLY A 14 -1.78 -1.37 -1.48
N VAL A 15 -2.68 -0.57 -2.04
CA VAL A 15 -4.11 -0.67 -1.74
C VAL A 15 -4.72 -1.83 -2.56
N PRO A 16 -5.36 -2.82 -1.92
CA PRO A 16 -5.95 -3.94 -2.65
C PRO A 16 -7.26 -3.52 -3.34
N TYR A 17 -7.24 -3.42 -4.68
CA TYR A 17 -8.48 -3.30 -5.45
C TYR A 17 -9.25 -4.61 -5.48
N ALA A 18 -10.57 -4.49 -5.41
CA ALA A 18 -11.54 -5.56 -5.23
C ALA A 18 -11.61 -6.67 -6.30
N ALA A 19 -10.79 -6.65 -7.35
CA ALA A 19 -11.06 -7.37 -8.59
C ALA A 19 -9.94 -8.26 -9.15
N LEU A 20 -8.79 -8.39 -8.47
CA LEU A 20 -7.74 -9.29 -8.95
C LEU A 20 -7.72 -10.57 -8.11
N PRO A 21 -7.86 -11.77 -8.72
CA PRO A 21 -7.76 -13.01 -7.98
C PRO A 21 -6.38 -13.08 -7.33
N TYR A 22 -6.35 -13.25 -6.01
CA TYR A 22 -5.13 -13.30 -5.18
C TYR A 22 -4.07 -14.30 -5.69
N ALA A 23 -4.49 -15.30 -6.48
CA ALA A 23 -3.61 -16.22 -7.18
C ALA A 23 -2.65 -15.52 -8.17
N THR A 24 -3.08 -14.43 -8.82
CA THR A 24 -2.25 -13.67 -9.77
C THR A 24 -1.16 -12.85 -9.05
N VAL A 25 -1.43 -12.40 -7.82
CA VAL A 25 -0.49 -11.60 -7.02
C VAL A 25 0.66 -12.46 -6.49
N GLY A 26 0.35 -13.65 -5.96
CA GLY A 26 1.36 -14.62 -5.54
C GLY A 26 2.20 -15.16 -6.71
N PHE A 27 1.58 -15.29 -7.89
CA PHE A 27 2.26 -15.73 -9.11
C PHE A 27 3.19 -14.64 -9.67
N CYS A 28 2.82 -13.36 -9.60
CA CYS A 28 3.67 -12.24 -10.05
C CYS A 28 4.95 -12.07 -9.23
N VAL A 29 4.88 -12.21 -7.90
CA VAL A 29 6.06 -12.10 -7.01
C VAL A 29 7.07 -13.21 -7.29
N LEU A 30 6.61 -14.41 -7.67
CA LEU A 30 7.47 -15.57 -7.91
C LEU A 30 8.01 -15.68 -9.35
N LEU A 31 7.26 -15.22 -10.36
CA LEU A 31 7.60 -15.52 -11.76
C LEU A 31 8.08 -14.34 -12.63
N ARG A 32 8.07 -13.09 -12.13
CA ARG A 32 8.42 -11.90 -12.96
C ARG A 32 7.65 -11.86 -14.29
N ILE A 33 6.42 -12.36 -14.34
CA ILE A 33 5.63 -12.39 -15.58
C ILE A 33 4.77 -11.12 -15.69
N TYR A 34 5.01 -10.41 -16.80
CA TYR A 34 4.27 -9.25 -17.28
C TYR A 34 2.85 -9.62 -17.74
N LEU A 35 1.88 -9.66 -16.84
CA LEU A 35 0.47 -9.55 -17.24
C LEU A 35 -0.22 -8.54 -16.31
N SER A 36 -0.49 -7.36 -16.88
CA SER A 36 -1.02 -6.13 -16.28
C SER A 36 -2.20 -6.33 -15.32
N PRO A 37 -2.34 -5.50 -14.26
CA PRO A 37 -2.57 -4.06 -14.40
C PRO A 37 -1.47 -3.20 -13.79
N LEU A 38 -1.32 -1.98 -14.33
CA LEU A 38 -0.31 -0.96 -14.02
C LEU A 38 0.03 -0.87 -12.50
N HIS A 39 -0.98 -0.97 -11.64
CA HIS A 39 -0.92 -0.92 -10.17
C HIS A 39 0.12 -1.85 -9.52
N PHE A 40 0.25 -3.10 -9.98
CA PHE A 40 1.20 -4.04 -9.36
C PHE A 40 2.64 -3.84 -9.85
N CYS A 41 2.80 -3.29 -11.06
CA CYS A 41 4.10 -3.07 -11.64
C CYS A 41 4.81 -1.88 -10.96
N THR A 42 4.05 -0.81 -10.66
CA THR A 42 4.56 0.38 -9.95
C THR A 42 5.03 0.03 -8.54
N LEU A 43 4.21 -0.68 -7.76
CA LEU A 43 4.57 -1.17 -6.42
C LEU A 43 5.83 -2.04 -6.42
N GLN A 44 5.93 -3.00 -7.34
CA GLN A 44 7.08 -3.88 -7.44
C GLN A 44 8.35 -3.15 -7.87
N LEU A 45 8.24 -2.23 -8.85
CA LEU A 45 9.38 -1.40 -9.29
C LEU A 45 9.88 -0.49 -8.17
N VAL A 46 8.98 0.11 -7.39
CA VAL A 46 9.35 0.95 -6.25
C VAL A 46 9.97 0.12 -5.13
N ALA A 47 9.41 -1.04 -4.80
CA ALA A 47 10.00 -1.93 -3.79
C ALA A 47 11.39 -2.45 -4.20
N GLN A 48 11.57 -2.81 -5.47
CA GLN A 48 12.85 -3.28 -5.99
C GLN A 48 13.91 -2.18 -6.08
N SER A 49 13.52 -0.95 -6.44
CA SER A 49 14.45 0.19 -6.49
C SER A 49 14.83 0.70 -5.10
N SER A 50 13.92 0.64 -4.14
CA SER A 50 14.17 1.07 -2.75
C SER A 50 14.80 0.00 -1.86
N ALA A 51 14.90 -1.25 -2.33
CA ALA A 51 15.33 -2.41 -1.55
C ALA A 51 14.54 -2.59 -0.22
N LYS A 52 13.28 -2.19 -0.20
CA LYS A 52 12.39 -2.28 0.97
C LYS A 52 11.39 -3.43 0.82
N PRO A 53 10.99 -4.08 1.93
CA PRO A 53 9.96 -5.11 1.91
C PRO A 53 8.62 -4.57 1.41
N LEU A 54 7.94 -5.38 0.59
CA LEU A 54 6.57 -5.16 0.16
C LEU A 54 5.62 -5.91 1.10
N MET A 55 4.55 -5.24 1.51
CA MET A 55 3.46 -5.81 2.29
C MET A 55 2.16 -5.81 1.49
N ILE A 56 1.35 -6.84 1.70
CA ILE A 56 0.09 -7.06 0.99
C ILE A 56 -1.03 -7.19 2.02
N ILE A 57 -2.09 -6.40 1.85
CA ILE A 57 -3.30 -6.49 2.68
C ILE A 57 -4.33 -7.38 1.98
N ARG A 58 -4.86 -8.34 2.73
CA ARG A 58 -5.96 -9.21 2.29
C ARG A 58 -7.31 -8.57 2.60
N LYS A 59 -8.28 -8.79 1.73
CA LYS A 59 -9.69 -8.39 1.95
C LYS A 59 -10.37 -9.18 3.06
N GLU A 60 -9.99 -10.45 3.23
CA GLU A 60 -10.59 -11.34 4.20
C GLU A 60 -9.51 -12.04 5.03
N ALA A 61 -9.72 -12.11 6.34
CA ALA A 61 -8.87 -12.87 7.24
C ALA A 61 -9.01 -14.37 6.96
N LYS A 62 -7.94 -15.14 7.17
CA LYS A 62 -7.99 -16.61 7.04
C LYS A 62 -9.07 -17.18 7.97
N SER A 63 -9.88 -18.10 7.45
CA SER A 63 -10.90 -18.85 8.20
C SER A 63 -10.32 -19.86 9.21
N TYR A 64 -9.03 -20.22 9.07
CA TYR A 64 -8.32 -21.12 9.98
C TYR A 64 -6.86 -20.66 10.15
N GLY A 65 -6.45 -20.36 11.39
CA GLY A 65 -5.12 -19.81 11.74
C GLY A 65 -5.16 -18.39 12.34
N THR A 66 -3.99 -17.79 12.60
CA THR A 66 -3.90 -16.39 13.06
C THR A 66 -4.57 -15.47 12.03
N LYS A 67 -5.59 -14.71 12.45
CA LYS A 67 -6.44 -13.80 11.65
C LYS A 67 -5.69 -12.58 11.09
N LYS A 68 -4.44 -12.74 10.66
CA LYS A 68 -3.63 -11.64 10.13
C LYS A 68 -4.15 -11.22 8.76
N LEU A 69 -4.49 -9.94 8.64
CA LEU A 69 -4.91 -9.31 7.39
C LEU A 69 -3.72 -8.87 6.53
N ILE A 70 -2.52 -8.75 7.12
CA ILE A 70 -1.29 -8.32 6.45
C ILE A 70 -0.38 -9.53 6.19
N GLU A 71 0.12 -9.65 4.96
CA GLU A 71 1.20 -10.56 4.58
C GLU A 71 2.47 -9.76 4.24
N GLY A 72 3.61 -10.19 4.79
CA GLY A 72 4.90 -9.53 4.63
C GLY A 72 5.71 -9.55 5.92
N LEU A 73 6.93 -9.03 5.86
CA LEU A 73 7.79 -8.86 7.03
C LEU A 73 7.64 -7.43 7.56
N TYR A 74 7.20 -7.31 8.82
CA TYR A 74 7.09 -6.04 9.52
C TYR A 74 7.25 -6.24 11.02
N SER A 75 7.67 -5.18 11.69
CA SER A 75 7.72 -5.04 13.14
C SER A 75 6.80 -3.92 13.59
N ARG A 76 6.31 -4.00 14.83
CA ARG A 76 5.53 -2.91 15.43
C ARG A 76 6.35 -1.62 15.46
N GLY A 77 5.73 -0.50 15.15
CA GLY A 77 6.37 0.80 15.02
C GLY A 77 7.09 1.05 13.69
N ASP A 78 7.09 0.08 12.77
CA ASP A 78 7.64 0.30 11.43
C ASP A 78 6.87 1.40 10.70
N LYS A 79 7.62 2.28 10.01
CA LYS A 79 7.05 3.32 9.14
C LYS A 79 6.72 2.73 7.79
N VAL A 80 5.49 2.91 7.36
CA VAL A 80 4.96 2.32 6.13
C VAL A 80 4.44 3.42 5.23
N VAL A 81 4.83 3.33 3.96
CA VAL A 81 4.29 4.19 2.90
C VAL A 81 3.28 3.41 2.08
N ILE A 82 2.16 4.06 1.77
CA ILE A 82 1.17 3.52 0.85
C ILE A 82 1.46 4.07 -0.53
N ILE A 83 1.38 3.22 -1.54
CA ILE A 83 1.46 3.63 -2.94
C ILE A 83 0.15 3.23 -3.63
N GLU A 84 -0.44 4.19 -4.33
CA GLU A 84 -1.67 4.04 -5.11
C GLU A 84 -1.49 4.68 -6.48
N ASP A 85 -2.10 4.16 -7.54
CA ASP A 85 -1.96 4.82 -8.85
C ASP A 85 -2.82 6.10 -8.91
N VAL A 86 -4.10 6.00 -8.52
CA VAL A 86 -5.07 7.09 -8.64
C VAL A 86 -5.82 7.30 -7.33
N VAL A 87 -5.81 8.53 -6.82
CA VAL A 87 -6.59 8.94 -5.65
C VAL A 87 -7.82 9.71 -6.10
N THR A 88 -8.97 9.31 -5.57
CA THR A 88 -10.25 10.00 -5.74
C THR A 88 -10.69 10.61 -4.41
N THR A 89 -11.50 9.89 -3.64
CA THR A 89 -12.00 10.32 -2.32
C THR A 89 -11.11 9.89 -1.16
N GLY A 90 -10.10 9.05 -1.41
CA GLY A 90 -9.20 8.51 -0.38
C GLY A 90 -9.81 7.44 0.55
N GLY A 91 -11.03 6.98 0.29
CA GLY A 91 -11.71 5.98 1.14
C GLY A 91 -10.96 4.65 1.27
N SER A 92 -10.55 4.05 0.16
CA SER A 92 -9.83 2.76 0.18
C SER A 92 -8.46 2.86 0.86
N ILE A 93 -7.80 4.01 0.75
CA ILE A 93 -6.55 4.29 1.45
C ILE A 93 -6.79 4.37 2.96
N GLN A 94 -7.87 5.02 3.39
CA GLN A 94 -8.24 5.11 4.80
C GLN A 94 -8.50 3.73 5.42
N ASP A 95 -9.20 2.84 4.71
CA ASP A 95 -9.42 1.46 5.18
C ASP A 95 -8.10 0.71 5.38
N VAL A 96 -7.17 0.85 4.44
CA VAL A 96 -5.81 0.30 4.52
C VAL A 96 -5.05 0.89 5.71
N VAL A 97 -5.11 2.20 5.92
CA VAL A 97 -4.44 2.87 7.05
C VAL A 97 -4.95 2.33 8.38
N ASN A 98 -6.25 2.10 8.52
CA ASN A 98 -6.83 1.54 9.74
C ASN A 98 -6.27 0.15 10.01
N VAL A 99 -6.25 -0.74 9.01
CA VAL A 99 -5.68 -2.08 9.14
C VAL A 99 -4.20 -2.05 9.54
N LEU A 100 -3.41 -1.12 8.98
CA LEU A 100 -1.99 -0.98 9.32
C LEU A 100 -1.81 -0.45 10.75
N ARG A 101 -2.58 0.55 11.16
CA ARG A 101 -2.51 1.14 12.50
C ARG A 101 -2.99 0.16 13.59
N ASP A 102 -3.96 -0.70 13.30
CA ASP A 102 -4.39 -1.79 14.19
C ASP A 102 -3.26 -2.79 14.50
N GLU A 103 -2.29 -2.91 13.59
CA GLU A 103 -1.08 -3.73 13.74
C GLU A 103 0.11 -2.92 14.29
N GLU A 104 -0.16 -1.74 14.85
CA GLU A 104 0.81 -0.80 15.44
C GLU A 104 1.85 -0.27 14.45
N LEU A 105 1.49 -0.17 13.16
CA LEU A 105 2.34 0.43 12.13
C LEU A 105 2.10 1.94 12.00
N VAL A 106 3.17 2.67 11.66
CA VAL A 106 3.13 4.12 11.50
C VAL A 106 2.89 4.45 10.04
N VAL A 107 1.74 5.06 9.73
CA VAL A 107 1.34 5.46 8.37
C VAL A 107 1.04 6.95 8.34
N GLU A 108 1.96 7.71 7.77
CA GLU A 108 1.94 9.18 7.70
C GLU A 108 1.96 9.69 6.25
N HIS A 109 2.31 8.83 5.29
CA HIS A 109 2.54 9.23 3.90
C HIS A 109 1.93 8.27 2.90
N VAL A 110 1.23 8.83 1.92
CA VAL A 110 0.70 8.14 0.76
C VAL A 110 1.28 8.80 -0.48
N PHE A 111 1.74 7.98 -1.43
CA PHE A 111 2.18 8.44 -2.74
C PHE A 111 1.19 7.98 -3.79
N CYS A 112 0.79 8.87 -4.68
CA CYS A 112 0.09 8.47 -5.89
C CYS A 112 0.64 9.10 -7.16
N LEU A 113 0.21 8.57 -8.31
CA LEU A 113 0.58 9.09 -9.61
C LEU A 113 -0.38 10.21 -10.06
N LEU A 114 -1.65 10.11 -9.67
CA LEU A 114 -2.69 11.06 -10.04
C LEU A 114 -3.67 11.27 -8.89
N ASP A 115 -3.79 12.50 -8.40
CA ASP A 115 -4.93 12.92 -7.61
C ASP A 115 -6.02 13.48 -8.55
N ARG A 116 -7.27 13.05 -8.38
CA ARG A 116 -8.42 13.59 -9.14
C ARG A 116 -9.04 14.82 -8.47
N GLU A 117 -8.46 15.31 -7.38
CA GLU A 117 -8.90 16.50 -6.64
C GLU A 117 -10.37 16.39 -6.19
N GLN A 118 -10.79 15.17 -5.82
CA GLN A 118 -12.16 14.88 -5.36
C GLN A 118 -12.26 14.85 -3.83
N GLY A 119 -11.42 15.62 -3.13
CA GLY A 119 -11.39 15.69 -1.66
C GLY A 119 -10.50 14.62 -0.99
N GLY A 120 -9.73 13.85 -1.76
CA GLY A 120 -8.88 12.79 -1.24
C GLY A 120 -7.76 13.30 -0.34
N ALA A 121 -7.05 14.35 -0.76
CA ALA A 121 -5.96 14.93 0.01
C ALA A 121 -6.43 15.50 1.37
N GLU A 122 -7.56 16.21 1.38
CA GLU A 122 -8.15 16.79 2.58
C GLU A 122 -8.57 15.69 3.57
N LYS A 123 -9.28 14.68 3.06
CA LYS A 123 -9.74 13.55 3.88
C LYS A 123 -8.56 12.80 4.50
N LEU A 124 -7.48 12.57 3.74
CA LEU A 124 -6.28 11.92 4.26
C LEU A 124 -5.58 12.79 5.32
N LYS A 125 -5.52 14.10 5.09
CA LYS A 125 -4.93 15.06 6.03
C LYS A 125 -5.65 15.10 7.38
N GLU A 126 -6.98 15.00 7.39
CA GLU A 126 -7.78 14.87 8.62
C GLU A 126 -7.38 13.65 9.47
N HIS A 127 -6.86 12.60 8.82
CA HIS A 127 -6.39 11.37 9.47
C HIS A 127 -4.87 11.38 9.75
N GLY A 128 -4.22 12.53 9.63
CA GLY A 128 -2.78 12.71 9.85
C GLY A 128 -1.91 12.13 8.73
N ILE A 129 -2.43 12.05 7.51
CA ILE A 129 -1.74 11.46 6.36
C ILE A 129 -1.47 12.54 5.32
N THR A 130 -0.22 12.60 4.84
CA THR A 130 0.18 13.50 3.75
C THR A 130 0.13 12.75 2.42
N LEU A 131 -0.67 13.25 1.47
CA LEU A 131 -0.70 12.75 0.09
C LEU A 131 0.38 13.46 -0.74
N HIS A 132 1.19 12.69 -1.45
CA HIS A 132 2.22 13.15 -2.39
C HIS A 132 1.85 12.66 -3.80
N TRP A 133 1.76 13.55 -4.79
CA TRP A 133 1.35 13.22 -6.16
C TRP A 133 2.01 14.13 -7.20
#